data_AF-X0VW02-F1
#
_entry.id   AF-X0VW02-F1
#
_cell.length_a   1.000
_cell.length_b   1.000
_cell.length_c   1.000
_cell.angle_alpha   90.00
_cell.angle_beta   90.00
_cell.angle_gamma   90.00
#
_symmetry.space_group_name_H-M   'P 1'
#
loop_
_entity.id
_entity.type
_entity.pdbx_description
1 polymer ?
#
loop_
_entity_poly.entity_id
_entity_poly.type
_entity_poly.pdbx_seq_one_letter_code
_entity_poly.pdbx_strand_id
1 'polypeptide(L)'
;CNKCADVCSYGAVGVKYEQGLMISEVNPLLCKGCGDCAAECPAGAITMSHFGNSQIEPMIAEAARVEFDNGRPRIIAFLCNWCSYAGADLAGVSRYQYPPNVRTIRVMCSGGISKSFILQAFLEGADGVFVGGCHIGDCHYIAGNHDALRRTLEIESELESIGINPDRFMRKWISASEGKIFSDTMTEFVQKIKKLGPLGSDIKKKSIIIAK
;
A
#
# COMPACT_ATOMS: atom_id res chain seq x y z
N CYS A 1 1.15 -1.10 22.92
CA CYS A 1 0.71 -2.44 22.51
C CYS A 1 1.83 -3.32 21.93
N ASN A 2 3.10 -2.89 21.97
CA ASN A 2 4.30 -3.65 21.54
C ASN A 2 4.41 -4.06 20.05
N LYS A 3 3.35 -3.97 19.25
CA LYS A 3 3.37 -4.36 17.84
C LYS A 3 4.52 -3.78 17.01
N CYS A 4 4.91 -2.53 17.27
CA CYS A 4 6.01 -1.87 16.56
C CYS A 4 7.38 -2.51 16.82
N ALA A 5 7.58 -3.10 18.00
CA ALA A 5 8.78 -3.87 18.33
C ALA A 5 8.72 -5.26 17.68
N ASP A 6 7.54 -5.90 17.69
CA ASP A 6 7.34 -7.25 17.13
C ASP A 6 7.67 -7.32 15.63
N VAL A 7 7.37 -6.27 14.86
CA VAL A 7 7.67 -6.20 13.42
C VAL A 7 9.07 -5.67 13.10
N CYS A 8 9.86 -5.24 14.09
CA CYS A 8 11.16 -4.63 13.84
C CYS A 8 12.26 -5.69 13.69
N SER A 9 12.60 -6.08 12.46
CA SER A 9 13.68 -7.06 12.19
C SER A 9 15.09 -6.60 12.61
N TYR A 10 15.26 -5.32 12.98
CA TYR A 10 16.55 -4.73 13.34
C TYR A 10 16.69 -4.39 14.83
N GLY A 11 15.65 -4.62 15.63
CA GLY A 11 15.63 -4.19 17.04
C GLY A 11 15.79 -2.68 17.22
N ALA A 12 15.43 -1.89 16.19
CA ALA A 12 15.52 -0.44 16.21
C ALA A 12 14.36 0.22 16.96
N VAL A 13 13.23 -0.47 17.11
CA VAL A 13 12.07 -0.01 17.87
C VAL A 13 11.81 -0.99 19.00
N GLY A 14 11.56 -0.47 20.19
CA GLY A 14 11.32 -1.26 21.39
C GLY A 14 10.30 -0.60 22.32
N VAL A 15 9.93 -1.31 23.38
CA VAL A 15 9.11 -0.80 24.47
C VAL A 15 9.83 -1.07 25.79
N LYS A 16 10.08 0.00 26.55
CA LYS A 16 10.59 -0.07 27.92
C LYS A 16 9.47 0.09 28.93
N TYR A 17 9.67 -0.48 30.11
CA TYR A 17 8.78 -0.31 31.26
C TYR A 17 9.44 0.57 32.30
N GLU A 18 8.88 1.75 32.54
CA GLU A 18 9.35 2.68 33.57
C GLU A 18 8.17 3.14 34.41
N GLN A 19 8.27 3.01 35.74
CA GLN A 19 7.24 3.45 36.69
C GLN A 19 5.82 2.91 36.39
N GLY A 20 5.73 1.67 35.85
CA GLY A 20 4.46 1.06 35.46
C GLY A 20 3.90 1.51 34.11
N LEU A 21 4.62 2.37 33.38
CA LEU A 21 4.26 2.83 32.04
C LEU A 21 5.08 2.11 30.98
N MET A 22 4.40 1.73 29.89
CA MET A 22 5.06 1.29 28.66
C MET A 22 5.46 2.51 27.82
N ILE A 23 6.76 2.69 27.62
CA ILE A 23 7.34 3.79 26.84
C ILE A 23 7.92 3.21 25.55
N SER A 24 7.42 3.67 24.41
CA SER A 24 8.01 3.33 23.11
C SER A 24 9.34 4.07 22.94
N GLU A 25 10.35 3.36 22.46
CA GLU A 25 11.65 3.95 22.14
C GLU A 25 12.10 3.56 20.73
N VAL A 26 12.94 4.41 20.14
CA VAL A 26 13.55 4.17 18.83
C VAL A 26 15.03 4.45 18.94
N ASN A 27 15.86 3.48 18.56
CA ASN A 27 17.29 3.66 18.34
C ASN A 27 17.53 4.03 16.86
N PRO A 28 17.79 5.32 16.56
CA PRO A 28 17.96 5.76 15.18
C PRO A 28 19.20 5.15 14.49
N LEU A 29 20.20 4.70 15.26
CA LEU A 29 21.42 4.10 14.70
C LEU A 29 21.19 2.68 14.14
N LEU A 30 20.18 1.98 14.66
CA LEU A 30 19.79 0.65 14.17
C LEU A 30 18.73 0.73 13.06
N CYS A 31 17.99 1.84 13.00
CA CYS A 31 16.89 2.01 12.07
C CYS A 31 17.37 1.98 10.60
N LYS A 32 16.77 1.08 9.79
CA LYS A 32 17.04 0.98 8.34
C LYS A 32 16.00 1.68 7.47
N GLY A 33 14.98 2.31 8.07
CA GLY A 33 14.02 3.12 7.35
C GLY A 33 12.98 2.34 6.52
N CYS A 34 12.65 1.09 6.89
CA CYS A 34 11.69 0.28 6.13
C CYS A 34 10.22 0.74 6.26
N GLY A 35 9.87 1.38 7.37
CA GLY A 35 8.52 1.90 7.63
C GLY A 35 7.52 0.93 8.28
N ASP A 36 7.91 -0.32 8.53
CA ASP A 36 6.95 -1.35 8.97
C ASP A 36 6.35 -1.09 10.36
N CYS A 37 7.17 -0.63 11.30
CA CYS A 37 6.71 -0.22 12.63
C CYS A 37 5.71 0.95 12.58
N ALA A 38 5.90 1.88 11.62
CA ALA A 38 4.98 3.00 11.40
C ALA A 38 3.65 2.51 10.83
N ALA A 39 3.70 1.59 9.87
CA ALA A 39 2.51 1.02 9.24
C ALA A 39 1.72 0.06 10.15
N GLU A 40 2.40 -0.63 11.08
CA GLU A 40 1.76 -1.54 12.03
C GLU A 40 1.14 -0.81 13.24
N CYS A 41 1.56 0.43 13.53
CA CYS A 41 1.10 1.17 14.70
C CYS A 41 -0.38 1.58 14.54
N PRO A 42 -1.32 0.97 15.29
CA PRO A 42 -2.75 1.29 15.13
C PRO A 42 -3.10 2.70 15.65
N ALA A 43 -2.24 3.27 16.50
CA ALA A 43 -2.42 4.61 17.05
C ALA A 43 -1.80 5.71 16.16
N GLY A 44 -1.09 5.35 15.08
CA GLY A 44 -0.36 6.32 14.25
C GLY A 44 0.75 7.08 15.00
N ALA A 45 1.29 6.49 16.08
CA ALA A 45 2.23 7.17 16.98
C ALA A 45 3.67 7.23 16.45
N ILE A 46 3.99 6.48 15.39
CA ILE A 46 5.32 6.42 14.79
C ILE A 46 5.26 7.11 13.43
N THR A 47 6.18 8.05 13.21
CA THR A 47 6.36 8.71 11.93
C THR A 47 7.73 8.39 11.35
N MET A 48 7.82 8.38 10.02
CA MET A 48 9.05 8.18 9.30
C MET A 48 9.69 9.51 8.93
N SER A 49 11.03 9.61 9.01
CA SER A 49 11.75 10.81 8.57
C SER A 49 11.66 11.03 7.06
N HIS A 50 11.51 9.94 6.29
CA HIS A 50 11.30 9.95 4.85
C HIS A 50 10.19 8.97 4.50
N PHE A 51 9.38 9.28 3.49
CA PHE A 51 8.19 8.51 3.14
C PHE A 51 7.20 8.38 4.31
N GLY A 52 7.15 9.41 5.18
CA GLY A 52 6.18 9.51 6.27
C GLY A 52 4.84 10.06 5.79
N ASN A 53 3.86 10.05 6.69
CA ASN A 53 2.48 10.45 6.38
C ASN A 53 2.39 11.85 5.76
N SER A 54 3.15 12.82 6.28
CA SER A 54 3.20 14.20 5.76
C SER A 54 3.69 14.32 4.31
N GLN A 55 4.31 13.28 3.77
CA GLN A 55 4.75 13.21 2.38
C GLN A 55 3.82 12.32 1.55
N ILE A 56 3.42 11.16 2.08
CA ILE A 56 2.65 10.16 1.35
C ILE A 56 1.17 10.56 1.21
N GLU A 57 0.53 11.10 2.25
CA GLU A 57 -0.89 11.47 2.18
C GLU A 57 -1.17 12.56 1.13
N PRO A 58 -0.37 13.64 1.03
CA PRO A 58 -0.50 14.58 -0.09
C PRO A 58 -0.28 13.93 -1.46
N MET A 59 0.67 12.99 -1.58
CA MET A 59 0.88 12.26 -2.84
C MET A 59 -0.35 11.42 -3.22
N ILE A 60 -1.02 10.81 -2.25
CA ILE A 60 -2.27 10.06 -2.47
C ILE A 60 -3.36 11.01 -2.97
N ALA A 61 -3.58 12.13 -2.27
CA ALA A 61 -4.58 13.11 -2.64
C ALA A 61 -4.36 13.66 -4.05
N GLU A 62 -3.13 14.05 -4.40
CA GLU A 62 -2.82 14.54 -5.75
C GLU A 62 -2.92 13.44 -6.82
N ALA A 63 -2.51 12.21 -6.51
CA ALA A 63 -2.62 11.09 -7.45
C ALA A 63 -4.09 10.74 -7.77
N ALA A 64 -5.01 10.98 -6.83
CA ALA A 64 -6.44 10.72 -6.99
C ALA A 64 -7.20 11.81 -7.76
N ARG A 65 -6.67 13.05 -7.84
CA ARG A 65 -7.32 14.21 -8.48
C ARG A 65 -7.44 14.15 -10.00
N VAL A 66 -6.84 13.16 -10.65
CA VAL A 66 -6.96 13.01 -12.11
C VAL A 66 -8.40 12.67 -12.45
N GLU A 67 -9.07 13.51 -13.24
CA GLU A 67 -10.45 13.23 -13.67
C GLU A 67 -10.54 11.88 -14.38
N PHE A 68 -11.64 11.18 -14.15
CA PHE A 68 -12.00 9.98 -14.89
C PHE A 68 -12.31 10.40 -16.34
N ASP A 69 -11.28 10.46 -17.17
CA ASP A 69 -11.40 10.80 -18.59
C ASP A 69 -11.51 9.53 -19.44
N ASN A 70 -12.49 9.52 -20.37
CA ASN A 70 -12.56 8.57 -21.47
C ASN A 70 -12.40 7.07 -21.09
N GLY A 71 -12.96 6.67 -19.94
CA GLY A 71 -12.94 5.27 -19.49
C GLY A 71 -11.58 4.78 -18.98
N ARG A 72 -10.70 5.69 -18.53
CA ARG A 72 -9.46 5.34 -17.81
C ARG A 72 -9.68 5.46 -16.30
N PRO A 73 -9.62 4.36 -15.54
CA PRO A 73 -9.79 4.41 -14.09
C PRO A 73 -8.60 5.09 -13.39
N ARG A 74 -8.85 5.74 -12.25
CA ARG A 74 -7.81 6.28 -11.36
C ARG A 74 -7.16 5.15 -10.59
N ILE A 75 -5.93 4.78 -10.96
CA ILE A 75 -5.17 3.72 -10.30
C ILE A 75 -4.02 4.32 -9.50
N ILE A 76 -3.99 4.06 -8.20
CA ILE A 76 -2.86 4.39 -7.33
C ILE A 76 -2.09 3.11 -7.03
N ALA A 77 -0.78 3.12 -7.27
CA ALA A 77 0.10 1.97 -7.08
C ALA A 77 1.20 2.28 -6.08
N PHE A 78 1.15 1.70 -4.89
CA PHE A 78 2.23 1.78 -3.91
C PHE A 78 3.31 0.75 -4.22
N LEU A 79 4.53 1.17 -4.52
CA LEU A 79 5.61 0.30 -4.94
C LEU A 79 6.79 0.37 -3.99
N CYS A 80 7.29 -0.78 -3.53
CA CYS A 80 8.54 -0.83 -2.80
C CYS A 80 9.71 -0.38 -3.69
N ASN A 81 10.62 0.40 -3.13
CA ASN A 81 11.74 1.00 -3.83
C ASN A 81 12.65 -0.04 -4.49
N TRP A 82 12.90 -1.15 -3.79
CA TRP A 82 13.95 -2.10 -4.17
C TRP A 82 13.57 -3.06 -5.29
N CYS A 83 12.29 -3.45 -5.36
CA CYS A 83 11.84 -4.49 -6.28
C CYS A 83 10.80 -3.94 -7.25
N SER A 84 9.57 -3.70 -6.79
CA SER A 84 8.47 -3.37 -7.73
C SER A 84 8.64 -2.00 -8.39
N TYR A 85 9.22 -1.01 -7.71
CA TYR A 85 9.55 0.27 -8.33
C TYR A 85 10.64 0.09 -9.39
N ALA A 86 11.70 -0.67 -9.10
CA ALA A 86 12.73 -1.01 -10.07
C ALA A 86 12.20 -1.86 -11.25
N GLY A 87 11.22 -2.73 -11.00
CA GLY A 87 10.50 -3.46 -12.04
C GLY A 87 9.70 -2.54 -12.94
N ALA A 88 9.07 -1.49 -12.38
CA ALA A 88 8.42 -0.44 -13.16
C ALA A 88 9.43 0.36 -14.01
N ASP A 89 10.60 0.69 -13.45
CA ASP A 89 11.69 1.35 -14.19
C ASP A 89 12.19 0.46 -15.34
N LEU A 90 12.38 -0.84 -15.10
CA LEU A 90 12.76 -1.79 -16.13
C LEU A 90 11.69 -1.89 -17.23
N ALA A 91 10.40 -1.86 -16.88
CA ALA A 91 9.34 -1.80 -17.88
C ALA A 91 9.48 -0.59 -18.80
N GLY A 92 9.84 0.57 -18.23
CA GLY A 92 10.14 1.80 -18.98
C GLY A 92 11.37 1.66 -19.89
N VAL A 93 12.50 1.18 -19.36
CA VAL A 93 13.75 0.98 -20.11
C VAL A 93 13.56 -0.02 -21.26
N SER A 94 12.83 -1.11 -21.01
CA SER A 94 12.50 -2.13 -22.00
C SER A 94 11.34 -1.74 -22.93
N ARG A 95 10.75 -0.55 -22.74
CA ARG A 95 9.66 0.01 -23.55
C ARG A 95 8.39 -0.84 -23.55
N TYR A 96 8.15 -1.63 -22.50
CA TYR A 96 6.90 -2.38 -22.35
C TYR A 96 5.75 -1.40 -22.12
N GLN A 97 4.76 -1.43 -23.02
CA GLN A 97 3.62 -0.54 -22.97
C GLN A 97 2.55 -1.11 -22.04
N TYR A 98 1.97 -0.24 -21.21
CA TYR A 98 0.81 -0.51 -20.38
C TYR A 98 -0.04 0.77 -20.30
N PRO A 99 -1.29 0.69 -19.81
CA PRO A 99 -2.16 1.86 -19.75
C PRO A 99 -1.56 3.02 -18.91
N PRO A 100 -1.65 4.28 -19.38
CA PRO A 100 -0.91 5.41 -18.81
C PRO A 100 -1.55 6.02 -17.55
N ASN A 101 -2.58 5.39 -17.00
CA ASN A 101 -3.42 5.91 -15.91
C ASN A 101 -3.05 5.31 -14.53
N VAL A 102 -1.90 4.64 -14.43
CA VAL A 102 -1.33 4.17 -13.16
C VAL A 102 -0.41 5.24 -12.59
N ARG A 103 -0.72 5.73 -11.39
CA ARG A 103 0.11 6.68 -10.65
C ARG A 103 0.86 5.95 -9.53
N THR A 104 2.17 5.88 -9.65
CA THR A 104 3.01 5.17 -8.70
C THR A 104 3.42 6.07 -7.54
N ILE A 105 3.23 5.59 -6.31
CA ILE A 105 3.75 6.19 -5.09
C ILE A 105 4.87 5.28 -4.57
N ARG A 106 6.08 5.82 -4.50
CA ARG A 106 7.24 5.08 -4.01
C ARG A 106 7.22 5.04 -2.48
N VAL A 107 7.52 3.88 -1.92
CA VAL A 107 7.82 3.68 -0.51
C VAL A 107 9.10 2.85 -0.38
N MET A 108 9.79 2.89 0.75
CA MET A 108 11.02 2.10 0.91
C MET A 108 10.75 0.59 0.91
N CYS A 109 9.74 0.15 1.64
CA CYS A 109 9.33 -1.25 1.73
C CYS A 109 7.81 -1.36 1.58
N SER A 110 7.32 -2.48 1.06
CA SER A 110 5.90 -2.81 1.17
C SER A 110 5.43 -2.88 2.62
N GLY A 111 6.32 -3.23 3.56
CA GLY A 111 6.04 -3.18 5.00
C GLY A 111 5.66 -1.78 5.48
N GLY A 112 6.19 -0.73 4.86
CA GLY A 112 5.82 0.65 5.17
C GLY A 112 4.45 1.09 4.62
N ILE A 113 3.72 0.22 3.92
CA ILE A 113 2.38 0.52 3.41
C ILE A 113 1.37 0.17 4.50
N SER A 114 0.78 1.20 5.11
CA SER A 114 -0.28 1.04 6.11
C SER A 114 -1.62 0.76 5.43
N LYS A 115 -2.56 0.15 6.18
CA LYS A 115 -3.96 0.05 5.71
C LYS A 115 -4.57 1.43 5.50
N SER A 116 -4.22 2.39 6.37
CA SER A 116 -4.68 3.77 6.26
C SER A 116 -4.32 4.40 4.92
N PHE A 117 -3.13 4.15 4.36
CA PHE A 117 -2.79 4.65 3.01
C PHE A 117 -3.66 4.03 1.90
N ILE A 118 -3.96 2.73 2.00
CA ILE A 118 -4.82 2.04 1.03
C ILE A 118 -6.25 2.59 1.12
N LEU A 119 -6.79 2.70 2.33
CA LEU A 119 -8.13 3.22 2.57
C LEU A 119 -8.24 4.71 2.23
N GLN A 120 -7.21 5.52 2.52
CA GLN A 120 -7.14 6.91 2.12
C GLN A 120 -7.18 7.05 0.60
N ALA A 121 -6.48 6.18 -0.15
CA ALA A 121 -6.53 6.22 -1.61
C ALA A 121 -7.96 6.02 -2.14
N PHE A 122 -8.75 5.11 -1.56
CA PHE A 122 -10.17 4.98 -1.90
C PHE A 122 -11.00 6.18 -1.45
N LEU A 123 -10.74 6.73 -0.26
CA LEU A 123 -11.43 7.92 0.24
C LEU A 123 -11.22 9.15 -0.67
N GLU A 124 -10.02 9.31 -1.21
CA GLU A 124 -9.67 10.36 -2.18
C GLU A 124 -10.22 10.10 -3.59
N GLY A 125 -10.80 8.92 -3.83
CA GLY A 125 -11.50 8.58 -5.07
C GLY A 125 -10.73 7.68 -6.04
N ALA A 126 -9.70 6.95 -5.60
CA ALA A 126 -9.08 5.93 -6.46
C ALA A 126 -10.10 4.85 -6.86
N ASP A 127 -10.16 4.51 -8.15
CA ASP A 127 -11.03 3.45 -8.66
C ASP A 127 -10.41 2.06 -8.41
N GLY A 128 -9.07 2.01 -8.27
CA GLY A 128 -8.36 0.82 -7.83
C GLY A 128 -7.03 1.15 -7.18
N VAL A 129 -6.63 0.31 -6.21
CA VAL A 129 -5.38 0.46 -5.45
C VAL A 129 -4.52 -0.78 -5.62
N PHE A 130 -3.26 -0.59 -6.00
CA PHE A 130 -2.27 -1.65 -6.17
C PHE A 130 -1.16 -1.55 -5.13
N VAL A 131 -0.70 -2.69 -4.62
CA VAL A 131 0.47 -2.81 -3.75
C VAL A 131 1.50 -3.75 -4.37
N GLY A 132 2.68 -3.22 -4.66
CA GLY A 132 3.83 -3.96 -5.18
C GLY A 132 4.94 -4.11 -4.15
N GLY A 133 5.40 -5.35 -3.93
CA GLY A 133 6.56 -5.65 -3.09
C GLY A 133 7.56 -6.61 -3.73
N CYS A 134 8.66 -6.90 -3.01
CA CYS A 134 9.57 -7.99 -3.38
C CYS A 134 8.88 -9.35 -3.21
N HIS A 135 9.35 -10.37 -3.95
CA HIS A 135 8.98 -11.77 -3.68
C HIS A 135 9.15 -12.12 -2.20
N ILE A 136 8.24 -12.92 -1.68
CA ILE A 136 8.26 -13.37 -0.29
C ILE A 136 9.55 -14.17 -0.07
N GLY A 137 10.35 -13.76 0.91
CA GLY A 137 11.73 -14.25 1.11
C GLY A 137 12.83 -13.33 0.58
N ASP A 138 12.55 -12.46 -0.39
CA ASP A 138 13.54 -11.59 -1.05
C ASP A 138 13.50 -10.14 -0.55
N CYS A 139 12.93 -9.91 0.63
CA CYS A 139 12.79 -8.55 1.15
C CYS A 139 14.17 -7.94 1.43
N HIS A 140 14.42 -6.74 0.89
CA HIS A 140 15.61 -5.95 1.25
C HIS A 140 15.70 -5.70 2.77
N TYR A 141 14.55 -5.65 3.44
CA TYR A 141 14.44 -5.43 4.88
C TYR A 141 14.09 -6.68 5.68
N ILE A 142 14.54 -7.85 5.21
CA ILE A 142 14.37 -9.16 5.86
C ILE A 142 12.92 -9.67 5.81
N ALA A 143 11.99 -9.04 6.53
CA ALA A 143 10.64 -9.57 6.72
C ALA A 143 9.49 -8.59 6.40
N GLY A 144 9.77 -7.33 6.04
CA GLY A 144 8.70 -6.33 5.90
C GLY A 144 7.63 -6.65 4.84
N ASN A 145 7.92 -7.50 3.85
CA ASN A 145 6.89 -7.98 2.91
C ASN A 145 6.00 -9.10 3.47
N HIS A 146 6.46 -9.87 4.46
CA HIS A 146 5.62 -10.81 5.20
C HIS A 146 4.59 -10.07 6.05
N ASP A 147 5.01 -9.00 6.74
CA ASP A 147 4.10 -8.15 7.51
C ASP A 147 3.12 -7.40 6.62
N ALA A 148 3.59 -6.89 5.47
CA ALA A 148 2.71 -6.35 4.46
C ALA A 148 1.69 -7.39 3.97
N LEU A 149 2.11 -8.62 3.67
CA LEU A 149 1.20 -9.70 3.25
C LEU A 149 0.10 -9.93 4.29
N ARG A 150 0.48 -10.17 5.56
CA ARG A 150 -0.48 -10.35 6.67
C ARG A 150 -1.47 -9.20 6.75
N ARG A 151 -0.96 -7.97 6.83
CA ARG A 151 -1.78 -6.76 6.96
C ARG A 151 -2.75 -6.60 5.81
N THR A 152 -2.30 -6.90 4.61
CA THR A 152 -3.03 -6.55 3.41
C THR A 152 -3.94 -7.67 2.90
N LEU A 153 -3.89 -8.88 3.50
CA LEU A 153 -4.89 -9.95 3.33
C LEU A 153 -6.27 -9.59 3.92
N GLU A 154 -6.29 -8.66 4.88
CA GLU A 154 -7.52 -8.22 5.53
C GLU A 154 -8.27 -7.16 4.70
N ILE A 155 -7.58 -6.50 3.75
CA ILE A 155 -8.12 -5.37 2.97
C ILE A 155 -9.35 -5.77 2.16
N GLU A 156 -9.32 -6.92 1.50
CA GLU A 156 -10.44 -7.39 0.67
C GLU A 156 -11.72 -7.52 1.52
N SER A 157 -11.61 -8.09 2.72
CA SER A 157 -12.74 -8.22 3.66
C SER A 157 -13.19 -6.88 4.24
N GLU A 158 -12.26 -5.96 4.48
CA GLU A 158 -12.55 -4.60 4.95
C GLU A 158 -13.32 -3.81 3.89
N LEU A 159 -12.88 -3.86 2.63
CA LEU A 159 -13.56 -3.24 1.49
C LEU A 159 -14.97 -3.79 1.32
N GLU A 160 -15.15 -5.11 1.37
CA GLU A 160 -16.48 -5.72 1.26
C GLU A 160 -17.39 -5.27 2.41
N SER A 161 -16.85 -5.12 3.63
CA SER A 161 -17.63 -4.67 4.79
C SER A 161 -18.23 -3.28 4.61
N ILE A 162 -17.53 -2.38 3.91
CA ILE A 162 -17.96 -1.01 3.58
C ILE A 162 -18.62 -0.90 2.20
N GLY A 163 -18.85 -2.03 1.52
CA GLY A 163 -19.56 -2.08 0.24
C GLY A 163 -18.72 -1.77 -0.99
N ILE A 164 -17.39 -1.67 -0.87
CA ILE A 164 -16.47 -1.55 -2.00
C ILE A 164 -16.15 -2.94 -2.52
N ASN A 165 -16.15 -3.13 -3.84
CA ASN A 165 -15.79 -4.43 -4.42
C ASN A 165 -14.32 -4.77 -4.12
N PRO A 166 -14.01 -5.92 -3.48
CA PRO A 166 -12.63 -6.31 -3.16
C PRO A 166 -11.72 -6.41 -4.39
N ASP A 167 -12.29 -6.64 -5.57
CA ASP A 167 -11.58 -6.65 -6.84
C ASP A 167 -10.91 -5.31 -7.21
N ARG A 168 -11.28 -4.23 -6.51
CA ARG A 168 -10.64 -2.90 -6.64
C ARG A 168 -9.27 -2.82 -5.99
N PHE A 169 -8.88 -3.84 -5.24
CA PHE A 169 -7.56 -3.92 -4.63
C PHE A 169 -6.78 -5.09 -5.19
N MET A 170 -5.49 -4.88 -5.44
CA MET A 170 -4.59 -5.94 -5.89
C MET A 170 -3.24 -5.80 -5.22
N ARG A 171 -2.68 -6.94 -4.83
CA ARG A 171 -1.30 -7.02 -4.36
C ARG A 171 -0.53 -8.03 -5.21
N LYS A 172 0.70 -7.67 -5.56
CA LYS A 172 1.60 -8.55 -6.29
C LYS A 172 3.03 -8.41 -5.82
N TRP A 173 3.78 -9.50 -5.92
CA TRP A 173 5.21 -9.54 -5.63
C TRP A 173 5.96 -9.58 -6.95
N ILE A 174 6.72 -8.52 -7.23
CA ILE A 174 7.39 -8.28 -8.51
C ILE A 174 8.81 -7.79 -8.20
N SER A 175 9.80 -8.57 -8.64
CA SER A 175 11.23 -8.27 -8.53
C SER A 175 11.67 -7.15 -9.49
N ALA A 176 12.89 -6.66 -9.28
CA ALA A 176 13.49 -5.62 -10.11
C ALA A 176 13.69 -6.05 -11.58
N SER A 177 13.87 -7.35 -11.85
CA SER A 177 14.09 -7.91 -13.20
C SER A 177 12.81 -8.25 -13.96
N GLU A 178 11.63 -8.03 -13.36
CA GLU A 178 10.35 -8.51 -13.87
C GLU A 178 9.52 -7.40 -14.53
N GLY A 179 10.16 -6.55 -15.35
CA GLY A 179 9.50 -5.42 -16.00
C GLY A 179 8.34 -5.82 -16.92
N LYS A 180 8.44 -6.96 -17.62
CA LYS A 180 7.33 -7.47 -18.43
C LYS A 180 6.14 -7.87 -17.57
N ILE A 181 6.39 -8.54 -16.45
CA ILE A 181 5.35 -8.95 -15.50
C ILE A 181 4.69 -7.72 -14.88
N PHE A 182 5.45 -6.67 -14.55
CA PHE A 182 4.89 -5.39 -14.09
C PHE A 182 3.92 -4.81 -15.12
N SER A 183 4.36 -4.66 -16.37
CA SER A 183 3.55 -4.10 -17.45
C SER A 183 2.28 -4.91 -17.72
N ASP A 184 2.38 -6.25 -17.70
CA ASP A 184 1.23 -7.14 -17.90
C ASP A 184 0.25 -7.05 -16.72
N THR A 185 0.77 -7.06 -15.50
CA THR A 185 -0.05 -6.94 -14.28
C THR A 185 -0.80 -5.61 -14.24
N MET A 186 -0.16 -4.50 -14.60
CA MET A 186 -0.82 -3.19 -14.67
C MET A 186 -1.90 -3.16 -15.75
N THR A 187 -1.64 -3.78 -16.90
CA THR A 187 -2.63 -3.90 -17.97
C THR A 187 -3.84 -4.70 -17.51
N GLU A 188 -3.63 -5.87 -16.92
CA GLU A 188 -4.69 -6.71 -16.37
C GLU A 188 -5.52 -5.95 -15.33
N PHE A 189 -4.85 -5.32 -14.37
CA PHE A 189 -5.52 -4.60 -13.29
C PHE A 189 -6.34 -3.43 -13.82
N VAL A 190 -5.79 -2.61 -14.72
CA VAL A 190 -6.53 -1.50 -15.32
C VAL A 190 -7.76 -2.00 -16.08
N GLN A 191 -7.66 -3.10 -16.84
CA GLN A 191 -8.82 -3.66 -17.54
C GLN A 191 -9.87 -4.20 -16.57
N LYS A 192 -9.45 -4.81 -15.46
CA LYS A 192 -10.34 -5.28 -14.39
C LYS A 192 -11.12 -4.11 -13.79
N ILE A 193 -10.44 -3.03 -13.39
CA ILE A 193 -11.10 -1.84 -12.81
C ILE A 193 -11.99 -1.13 -13.83
N LYS A 194 -11.56 -1.06 -15.09
CA LYS A 194 -12.37 -0.46 -16.16
C LYS A 194 -13.73 -1.16 -16.32
N LYS A 195 -13.79 -2.49 -16.15
CA LYS A 195 -15.05 -3.25 -16.19
C LYS A 195 -15.97 -2.97 -15.00
N LEU A 196 -15.40 -2.69 -13.83
CA LEU A 196 -16.16 -2.33 -12.62
C LEU A 196 -16.75 -0.91 -12.70
N GLY A 197 -16.12 -0.04 -13.50
CA GLY A 197 -16.50 1.36 -13.61
C GLY A 197 -15.92 2.22 -12.47
N PRO A 198 -16.32 3.50 -12.39
CA PRO A 198 -15.83 4.42 -11.38
C PRO A 198 -16.19 3.94 -9.96
N LEU A 199 -15.36 4.26 -8.97
CA LEU A 199 -15.68 3.98 -7.57
C LEU A 199 -17.08 4.52 -7.22
N GLY A 200 -17.94 3.67 -6.67
CA GLY A 200 -19.34 4.02 -6.40
C GLY A 200 -20.34 3.32 -7.31
N SER A 201 -19.99 2.97 -8.55
CA SER A 201 -20.91 2.30 -9.48
C SER A 201 -21.24 0.86 -9.08
N ASP A 202 -20.38 0.26 -8.27
CA ASP A 202 -20.47 -1.13 -7.79
C ASP A 202 -20.69 -1.21 -6.27
N ILE A 203 -20.99 -0.09 -5.61
CA ILE A 203 -21.36 -0.12 -4.19
C ILE A 203 -22.71 -0.83 -4.06
N LYS A 204 -22.68 -2.03 -3.50
CA LYS A 204 -23.91 -2.74 -3.12
C LYS A 204 -24.62 -1.87 -2.09
N LYS A 205 -25.79 -1.32 -2.44
CA LYS A 205 -26.68 -0.68 -1.46
C LYS A 205 -27.02 -1.71 -0.40
N LYS A 206 -26.34 -1.68 0.76
CA LYS A 206 -26.85 -2.36 1.94
C LYS A 206 -28.16 -1.68 2.28
N SER A 207 -29.27 -2.39 2.13
CA SER A 207 -30.54 -1.98 2.70
C SER A 207 -30.28 -1.72 4.18
N ILE A 208 -30.28 -0.46 4.59
CA ILE A 208 -30.30 -0.13 6.01
C ILE A 208 -31.64 -0.66 6.50
N ILE A 209 -31.64 -1.86 7.07
CA ILE A 209 -32.77 -2.35 7.84
C ILE A 209 -32.76 -1.48 9.08
N ILE A 210 -33.44 -0.34 9.00
CA ILE A 210 -33.80 0.43 10.19
C ILE A 210 -34.70 -0.52 10.97
N ALA A 211 -34.14 -1.15 12.01
CA ALA A 211 -34.93 -1.84 13.01
C ALA A 211 -35.91 -0.81 13.57
N LYS A 212 -37.19 -0.98 13.24
CA LYS A 212 -38.29 -0.24 13.87
C LYS A 212 -38.46 -0.70 15.31
#